data_AF-A0A1B0D5H8-F1
#
_entry.id   AF-A0A1B0D5H8-F1
#
_cell.length_a   1.000
_cell.length_b   1.000
_cell.length_c   1.000
_cell.angle_alpha   90.00
_cell.angle_beta   90.00
_cell.angle_gamma   90.00
#
_symmetry.space_group_name_H-M   'P 1'
#
loop_
_entity.id
_entity.type
_entity.pdbx_description
1 polymer ?
#
loop_
_entity_poly.entity_id
_entity_poly.type
_entity_poly.pdbx_seq_one_letter_code
_entity_poly.pdbx_strand_id
1 'polypeptide(L)'
;VKLAPPDPIFGKIDAFARDRNPRKVNLGIGIYRDDDGKPYILPSIAKAEQRVVEKKLNKEYLPHTGCPNFTKLATELAFGEDNPILKNGRYATFQSISGTGALRLTGMFLKNFFPGHKEIYLPDPSWGNHENIFRNSGLKINSYKYFAPGCFTFNEEVVYDSINKIPEKSLLLFHACGHNPTGIDPSPEQWKELSKLVKRRKLLPVFDLVYMGFASGDIDRDAFGIRQFATDEHEFIVTQSFAKNMGLYGERVGAVTFITKTPDHTSQILSQVEGFVKGLYWSPPNHGIRIATEILSDKELCAEWRADVKKMTERLTTARHSLRQQLEKWGSSRDWKHITDHVGWFTYSGLNSLESEAFKKDPNPKKINLGAGTYRDDNGKPYVLPSILKAEQRITESRMDKEYAPISGYPEFTKHAIALALGDDNPVLSAGRNATVQSISGTGALRVAAAFLNSFFPGSREIYLPVPSWGNHVPIFKHAGLQINSYRYYDPKSCGLNFTAALEDIS
;
A
#
# COMPACT_ATOMS: atom_id res chain seq x y z
N VAL A 1 -18.27 12.05 11.10
CA VAL A 1 -17.88 10.98 10.20
C VAL A 1 -17.98 9.70 10.97
N LYS A 2 -18.11 8.64 10.21
CA LYS A 2 -18.28 7.32 10.75
C LYS A 2 -16.93 6.64 10.71
N LEU A 3 -16.75 5.73 11.65
CA LEU A 3 -15.62 4.83 11.67
C LEU A 3 -15.47 4.18 10.28
N ALA A 4 -14.32 4.38 9.63
CA ALA A 4 -14.04 3.73 8.36
C ALA A 4 -13.90 2.21 8.56
N PRO A 5 -14.37 1.38 7.61
CA PRO A 5 -14.25 -0.06 7.74
C PRO A 5 -12.77 -0.49 7.76
N PRO A 6 -12.40 -1.46 8.62
CA PRO A 6 -11.03 -1.95 8.70
C PRO A 6 -10.64 -2.74 7.44
N ASP A 7 -9.37 -2.66 7.04
CA ASP A 7 -8.83 -3.47 5.94
C ASP A 7 -8.87 -4.98 6.31
N PRO A 8 -9.52 -5.83 5.49
CA PRO A 8 -9.74 -7.24 5.82
C PRO A 8 -8.45 -8.07 5.89
N ILE A 9 -7.38 -7.68 5.20
CA ILE A 9 -6.05 -8.33 5.29
C ILE A 9 -5.40 -7.96 6.62
N PHE A 10 -5.55 -6.70 7.02
CA PHE A 10 -4.93 -6.19 8.23
C PHE A 10 -5.56 -6.83 9.48
N GLY A 11 -6.88 -7.01 9.48
CA GLY A 11 -7.56 -7.75 10.55
C GLY A 11 -7.13 -9.22 10.68
N LYS A 12 -6.82 -9.89 9.57
CA LYS A 12 -6.29 -11.28 9.57
C LYS A 12 -4.87 -11.36 10.13
N ILE A 13 -4.00 -10.39 9.83
CA ILE A 13 -2.64 -10.29 10.42
C ILE A 13 -2.74 -10.14 11.94
N ASP A 14 -3.65 -9.30 12.41
CA ASP A 14 -3.80 -9.03 13.84
C ASP A 14 -4.41 -10.26 14.56
N ALA A 15 -5.31 -11.00 13.89
CA ALA A 15 -5.82 -12.28 14.39
C ALA A 15 -4.71 -13.36 14.49
N PHE A 16 -3.88 -13.49 13.46
CA PHE A 16 -2.72 -14.40 13.47
C PHE A 16 -1.70 -14.04 14.56
N ALA A 17 -1.43 -12.73 14.76
CA ALA A 17 -0.54 -12.28 15.82
C ALA A 17 -1.03 -12.66 17.22
N ARG A 18 -2.35 -12.64 17.43
CA ARG A 18 -3.02 -12.96 18.71
C ARG A 18 -3.21 -14.46 18.97
N ASP A 19 -3.07 -15.31 17.96
CA ASP A 19 -3.20 -16.75 18.13
C ASP A 19 -2.00 -17.32 18.91
N ARG A 20 -2.26 -18.06 20.00
CA ARG A 20 -1.24 -18.67 20.87
C ARG A 20 -0.82 -20.07 20.44
N ASN A 21 -1.46 -20.63 19.41
CA ASN A 21 -1.15 -21.97 18.94
C ASN A 21 0.28 -22.01 18.38
N PRO A 22 1.20 -22.84 18.92
CA PRO A 22 2.58 -22.93 18.42
C PRO A 22 2.67 -23.49 16.99
N ARG A 23 1.57 -24.02 16.43
CA ARG A 23 1.46 -24.51 15.05
C ARG A 23 0.67 -23.57 14.13
N LYS A 24 0.42 -22.32 14.53
CA LYS A 24 -0.29 -21.34 13.69
C LYS A 24 0.48 -21.07 12.39
N VAL A 25 -0.25 -20.94 11.27
CA VAL A 25 0.32 -20.62 9.96
C VAL A 25 -0.38 -19.39 9.38
N ASN A 26 0.40 -18.43 8.88
CA ASN A 26 -0.16 -17.23 8.23
C ASN A 26 -0.11 -17.38 6.70
N LEU A 27 -1.25 -17.71 6.11
CA LEU A 27 -1.42 -17.79 4.65
C LEU A 27 -2.04 -16.52 4.04
N GLY A 28 -2.25 -15.47 4.84
CA GLY A 28 -2.92 -14.23 4.43
C GLY A 28 -1.98 -13.07 4.11
N ILE A 29 -0.69 -13.16 4.50
CA ILE A 29 0.28 -12.07 4.31
C ILE A 29 1.02 -12.22 2.99
N GLY A 30 0.91 -11.20 2.13
CA GLY A 30 1.65 -11.14 0.88
C GLY A 30 3.11 -10.69 1.07
N ILE A 31 3.85 -11.20 2.05
CA ILE A 31 5.29 -10.91 2.27
C ILE A 31 6.06 -12.24 2.35
N TYR A 32 7.16 -12.37 1.60
CA TYR A 32 7.91 -13.64 1.54
C TYR A 32 8.55 -13.92 2.90
N ARG A 33 8.66 -15.21 3.22
CA ARG A 33 9.25 -15.73 4.46
C ARG A 33 10.22 -16.85 4.16
N ASP A 34 11.28 -16.96 4.96
CA ASP A 34 12.16 -18.12 4.97
C ASP A 34 11.48 -19.35 5.60
N ASP A 35 12.24 -20.43 5.77
CA ASP A 35 11.73 -21.70 6.30
C ASP A 35 11.41 -21.64 7.80
N ASP A 36 11.94 -20.64 8.52
CA ASP A 36 11.60 -20.32 9.91
C ASP A 36 10.36 -19.42 10.01
N GLY A 37 9.78 -18.99 8.89
CA GLY A 37 8.67 -18.04 8.87
C GLY A 37 9.07 -16.59 9.20
N LYS A 38 10.37 -16.24 9.09
CA LYS A 38 10.92 -14.90 9.34
C LYS A 38 11.02 -14.08 8.05
N PRO A 39 11.08 -12.74 8.13
CA PRO A 39 11.37 -11.90 6.96
C PRO A 39 12.68 -12.32 6.30
N TYR A 40 12.65 -12.47 4.97
CA TYR A 40 13.82 -12.84 4.18
C TYR A 40 14.39 -11.61 3.47
N ILE A 41 15.68 -11.35 3.68
CA ILE A 41 16.45 -10.34 2.93
C ILE A 41 17.26 -11.11 1.87
N LEU A 42 17.12 -10.73 0.61
CA LEU A 42 17.85 -11.35 -0.48
C LEU A 42 19.36 -11.08 -0.30
N PRO A 43 20.25 -12.08 -0.41
CA PRO A 43 21.69 -11.90 -0.30
C PRO A 43 22.24 -10.82 -1.24
N SER A 44 21.77 -10.78 -2.50
CA SER A 44 22.12 -9.74 -3.47
C SER A 44 21.76 -8.33 -2.98
N ILE A 45 20.60 -8.18 -2.33
CA ILE A 45 20.10 -6.91 -1.79
C ILE A 45 20.90 -6.46 -0.58
N ALA A 46 21.22 -7.36 0.35
CA ALA A 46 22.10 -7.06 1.48
C ALA A 46 23.49 -6.60 1.02
N LYS A 47 24.04 -7.26 0.00
CA LYS A 47 25.32 -6.90 -0.63
C LYS A 47 25.26 -5.53 -1.30
N ALA A 48 24.19 -5.22 -2.04
CA ALA A 48 23.97 -3.90 -2.63
C ALA A 48 23.84 -2.80 -1.57
N GLU A 49 23.09 -3.04 -0.50
CA GLU A 49 22.93 -2.10 0.60
C GLU A 49 24.27 -1.77 1.25
N GLN A 50 25.10 -2.79 1.53
CA GLN A 50 26.44 -2.59 2.05
C GLN A 50 27.29 -1.71 1.12
N ARG A 51 27.33 -2.02 -0.19
CA ARG A 51 28.06 -1.22 -1.20
C ARG A 51 27.57 0.23 -1.23
N VAL A 52 26.26 0.47 -1.16
CA VAL A 52 25.67 1.82 -1.15
C VAL A 52 26.07 2.60 0.10
N VAL A 53 26.10 1.95 1.27
CA VAL A 53 26.53 2.56 2.53
C VAL A 53 28.03 2.92 2.50
N GLU A 54 28.87 2.02 1.99
CA GLU A 54 30.32 2.21 1.88
C GLU A 54 30.71 3.39 0.96
N LYS A 55 29.89 3.69 -0.06
CA LYS A 55 30.09 4.85 -0.96
C LYS A 55 29.89 6.21 -0.27
N LYS A 56 29.33 6.26 0.95
CA LYS A 56 29.14 7.49 1.76
C LYS A 56 28.51 8.66 0.98
N LEU A 57 27.57 8.36 0.10
CA LEU A 57 26.92 9.33 -0.79
C LEU A 57 26.10 10.36 0.00
N ASN A 58 26.01 11.59 -0.53
CA ASN A 58 25.19 12.69 0.04
C ASN A 58 23.71 12.31 0.18
N LYS A 59 22.89 13.17 0.80
CA LYS A 59 21.44 12.94 0.96
C LYS A 59 20.61 14.08 0.34
N GLU A 60 21.16 14.73 -0.67
CA GLU A 60 20.49 15.81 -1.40
C GLU A 60 19.22 15.33 -2.10
N TYR A 61 18.34 16.29 -2.39
CA TYR A 61 17.11 16.03 -3.12
C TYR A 61 17.37 15.46 -4.50
N LEU A 62 16.49 14.55 -4.91
CA LEU A 62 16.42 14.09 -6.29
C LEU A 62 15.60 15.08 -7.13
N PRO A 63 15.82 15.11 -8.45
CA PRO A 63 14.86 15.70 -9.38
C PRO A 63 13.43 15.18 -9.14
N HIS A 64 12.41 15.94 -9.53
CA HIS A 64 11.01 15.52 -9.44
C HIS A 64 10.72 14.24 -10.23
N THR A 65 11.46 14.00 -11.30
CA THR A 65 11.45 12.76 -12.09
C THR A 65 12.09 11.57 -11.37
N GLY A 66 12.89 11.81 -10.32
CA GLY A 66 13.65 10.82 -9.59
C GLY A 66 15.11 10.71 -10.01
N CYS A 67 15.76 9.62 -9.62
CA CYS A 67 17.13 9.34 -10.03
C CYS A 67 17.19 8.92 -11.51
N PRO A 68 17.88 9.66 -12.41
CA PRO A 68 17.88 9.37 -13.84
C PRO A 68 18.42 7.97 -14.20
N ASN A 69 19.45 7.51 -13.49
CA ASN A 69 20.00 6.16 -13.69
C ASN A 69 18.98 5.09 -13.31
N PHE A 70 18.29 5.26 -12.18
CA PHE A 70 17.25 4.33 -11.76
C PHE A 70 16.10 4.28 -12.75
N THR A 71 15.56 5.43 -13.16
CA THR A 71 14.41 5.48 -14.08
C THR A 71 14.75 4.84 -15.43
N LYS A 72 15.98 5.03 -15.92
CA LYS A 72 16.47 4.34 -17.12
C LYS A 72 16.49 2.82 -16.92
N LEU A 73 17.19 2.34 -15.89
CA LEU A 73 17.35 0.91 -15.60
C LEU A 73 16.02 0.20 -15.30
N ALA A 74 15.10 0.87 -14.60
CA ALA A 74 13.76 0.37 -14.33
C ALA A 74 12.94 0.18 -15.63
N THR A 75 13.09 1.12 -16.57
CA THR A 75 12.45 1.05 -17.90
C THR A 75 13.07 -0.08 -18.73
N GLU A 76 14.40 -0.18 -18.76
CA GLU A 76 15.12 -1.25 -19.46
C GLU A 76 14.75 -2.63 -18.92
N LEU A 77 14.61 -2.78 -17.60
CA LEU A 77 14.16 -4.03 -16.98
C LEU A 77 12.74 -4.42 -17.45
N ALA A 78 11.82 -3.46 -17.51
CA ALA A 78 10.44 -3.72 -17.92
C ALA A 78 10.34 -4.12 -19.40
N PHE A 79 11.00 -3.40 -20.30
CA PHE A 79 10.81 -3.58 -21.73
C PHE A 79 11.85 -4.46 -22.42
N GLY A 80 13.01 -4.66 -21.79
CA GLY A 80 14.19 -5.24 -22.41
C GLY A 80 14.96 -4.19 -23.22
N GLU A 81 16.30 -4.26 -23.18
CA GLU A 81 17.21 -3.25 -23.77
C GLU A 81 16.98 -3.04 -25.29
N ASP A 82 16.50 -4.06 -26.00
CA ASP A 82 16.29 -4.02 -27.44
C ASP A 82 14.91 -3.50 -27.88
N ASN A 83 14.02 -3.18 -26.93
CA ASN A 83 12.64 -2.83 -27.26
C ASN A 83 12.54 -1.53 -28.09
N PRO A 84 11.74 -1.48 -29.17
CA PRO A 84 11.61 -0.31 -30.02
C PRO A 84 11.21 0.98 -29.30
N ILE A 85 10.48 0.88 -28.18
CA ILE A 85 10.09 2.04 -27.37
C ILE A 85 11.32 2.80 -26.85
N LEU A 86 12.36 2.07 -26.42
CA LEU A 86 13.58 2.66 -25.87
C LEU A 86 14.35 3.43 -26.94
N LYS A 87 14.51 2.84 -28.13
CA LYS A 87 15.22 3.42 -29.27
C LYS A 87 14.54 4.67 -29.81
N ASN A 88 13.19 4.71 -29.77
CA ASN A 88 12.41 5.79 -30.35
C ASN A 88 12.07 6.92 -29.35
N GLY A 89 12.52 6.85 -28.09
CA GLY A 89 12.29 7.89 -27.08
C GLY A 89 10.81 8.10 -26.71
N ARG A 90 9.97 7.08 -26.90
CA ARG A 90 8.51 7.15 -26.71
C ARG A 90 8.07 6.75 -25.31
N TYR A 91 8.82 7.18 -24.30
CA TYR A 91 8.50 6.86 -22.91
C TYR A 91 8.90 7.98 -21.95
N ALA A 92 8.06 8.22 -20.94
CA ALA A 92 8.37 9.08 -19.80
C ALA A 92 8.33 8.24 -18.53
N THR A 93 9.46 8.10 -17.84
CA THR A 93 9.55 7.31 -16.60
C THR A 93 9.83 8.22 -15.40
N PHE A 94 9.05 8.01 -14.35
CA PHE A 94 9.20 8.68 -13.05
C PHE A 94 9.46 7.65 -11.96
N GLN A 95 10.35 8.00 -11.04
CA GLN A 95 10.40 7.32 -9.76
C GLN A 95 9.11 7.58 -8.96
N SER A 96 8.58 6.54 -8.33
CA SER A 96 7.37 6.62 -7.51
C SER A 96 7.58 6.01 -6.12
N ILE A 97 6.64 6.30 -5.22
CA ILE A 97 6.54 5.64 -3.91
C ILE A 97 5.98 4.22 -4.09
N SER A 98 6.83 3.32 -4.58
CA SER A 98 6.45 1.95 -4.95
C SER A 98 5.31 1.89 -6.00
N GLY A 99 4.71 0.72 -6.19
CA GLY A 99 3.59 0.53 -7.13
C GLY A 99 2.34 1.33 -6.75
N THR A 100 2.06 1.47 -5.46
CA THR A 100 0.90 2.27 -4.98
C THR A 100 1.03 3.74 -5.35
N GLY A 101 2.21 4.34 -5.16
CA GLY A 101 2.48 5.71 -5.59
C GLY A 101 2.41 5.86 -7.12
N ALA A 102 2.90 4.87 -7.86
CA ALA A 102 2.80 4.84 -9.32
C ALA A 102 1.33 4.85 -9.79
N LEU A 103 0.48 3.97 -9.23
CA LEU A 103 -0.95 3.92 -9.53
C LEU A 103 -1.67 5.23 -9.16
N ARG A 104 -1.27 5.89 -8.07
CA ARG A 104 -1.80 7.21 -7.66
C ARG A 104 -1.48 8.28 -8.69
N LEU A 105 -0.21 8.39 -9.12
CA LEU A 105 0.22 9.32 -10.17
C LEU A 105 -0.51 9.04 -11.48
N THR A 106 -0.64 7.77 -11.87
CA THR A 106 -1.42 7.33 -13.04
C THR A 106 -2.86 7.80 -12.95
N GLY A 107 -3.54 7.56 -11.83
CA GLY A 107 -4.93 7.98 -11.65
C GLY A 107 -5.11 9.50 -11.74
N MET A 108 -4.20 10.28 -11.14
CA MET A 108 -4.23 11.75 -11.22
C MET A 108 -3.98 12.25 -12.65
N PHE A 109 -3.01 11.67 -13.35
CA PHE A 109 -2.75 12.00 -14.75
C PHE A 109 -3.96 11.70 -15.63
N LEU A 110 -4.52 10.50 -15.52
CA LEU A 110 -5.69 10.09 -16.31
C LEU A 110 -6.91 10.95 -16.00
N LYS A 111 -7.13 11.31 -14.72
CA LYS A 111 -8.22 12.21 -14.34
C LYS A 111 -8.11 13.58 -15.00
N ASN A 112 -6.92 14.18 -15.00
CA ASN A 112 -6.74 15.54 -15.51
C ASN A 112 -6.62 15.59 -17.03
N PHE A 113 -5.93 14.64 -17.66
CA PHE A 113 -5.47 14.79 -19.04
C PHE A 113 -6.03 13.78 -20.04
N PHE A 114 -6.49 12.61 -19.60
CA PHE A 114 -7.02 11.62 -20.57
C PHE A 114 -8.29 12.14 -21.26
N PRO A 115 -8.36 12.28 -22.59
CA PRO A 115 -9.52 12.87 -23.25
C PRO A 115 -10.74 11.94 -23.33
N GLY A 116 -10.56 10.65 -23.03
CA GLY A 116 -11.62 9.64 -23.06
C GLY A 116 -12.45 9.58 -21.78
N HIS A 117 -13.14 8.44 -21.60
CA HIS A 117 -13.98 8.21 -20.43
C HIS A 117 -13.12 8.17 -19.16
N LYS A 118 -13.57 8.88 -18.11
CA LYS A 118 -12.92 8.88 -16.78
C LYS A 118 -13.34 7.67 -15.95
N GLU A 119 -13.47 6.51 -16.61
CA GLU A 119 -13.86 5.24 -16.02
C GLU A 119 -12.73 4.23 -16.22
N ILE A 120 -12.32 3.58 -15.13
CA ILE A 120 -11.33 2.50 -15.15
C ILE A 120 -11.99 1.16 -14.86
N TYR A 121 -11.72 0.20 -15.74
CA TYR A 121 -12.22 -1.16 -15.65
C TYR A 121 -11.16 -2.05 -15.01
N LEU A 122 -11.49 -2.64 -13.87
CA LEU A 122 -10.63 -3.55 -13.10
C LEU A 122 -11.03 -5.01 -13.36
N PRO A 123 -10.12 -5.99 -13.31
CA PRO A 123 -10.52 -7.39 -13.34
C PRO A 123 -11.39 -7.70 -12.11
N ASP A 124 -12.40 -8.57 -12.28
CA ASP A 124 -13.24 -9.06 -11.20
C ASP A 124 -12.85 -10.50 -10.85
N PRO A 125 -12.22 -10.75 -9.68
CA PRO A 125 -11.75 -9.80 -8.66
C PRO A 125 -10.41 -9.14 -9.02
N SER A 126 -10.01 -8.09 -8.29
CA SER A 126 -8.69 -7.43 -8.38
C SER A 126 -8.05 -7.26 -7.00
N TRP A 127 -6.86 -6.67 -6.95
CA TRP A 127 -6.27 -6.22 -5.69
C TRP A 127 -7.17 -5.18 -5.02
N GLY A 128 -7.57 -5.43 -3.77
CA GLY A 128 -8.62 -4.67 -3.09
C GLY A 128 -8.36 -3.16 -2.95
N ASN A 129 -7.12 -2.70 -3.08
CA ASN A 129 -6.80 -1.27 -2.97
C ASN A 129 -6.90 -0.51 -4.33
N HIS A 130 -7.03 -1.20 -5.47
CA HIS A 130 -7.18 -0.53 -6.78
C HIS A 130 -8.36 0.44 -6.79
N GLU A 131 -9.53 -0.03 -6.33
CA GLU A 131 -10.74 0.77 -6.25
C GLU A 131 -10.53 2.05 -5.42
N ASN A 132 -9.91 1.90 -4.24
CA ASN A 132 -9.61 3.02 -3.34
C ASN A 132 -8.65 4.04 -3.98
N ILE A 133 -7.57 3.59 -4.64
CA ILE A 133 -6.60 4.47 -5.29
C ILE A 133 -7.26 5.28 -6.41
N PHE A 134 -7.93 4.61 -7.35
CA PHE A 134 -8.47 5.29 -8.54
C PHE A 134 -9.70 6.14 -8.22
N ARG A 135 -10.54 5.72 -7.26
CA ARG A 135 -11.67 6.52 -6.79
C ARG A 135 -11.19 7.82 -6.14
N ASN A 136 -10.20 7.75 -5.25
CA ASN A 136 -9.61 8.95 -4.64
C ASN A 136 -8.86 9.82 -5.65
N SER A 137 -8.51 9.28 -6.83
CA SER A 137 -7.95 10.07 -7.94
C SER A 137 -9.03 10.71 -8.82
N GLY A 138 -10.31 10.51 -8.50
CA GLY A 138 -11.45 11.12 -9.19
C GLY A 138 -11.95 10.34 -10.42
N LEU A 139 -11.52 9.09 -10.60
CA LEU A 139 -12.02 8.19 -11.63
C LEU A 139 -13.22 7.39 -11.13
N LYS A 140 -14.14 7.05 -12.04
CA LYS A 140 -15.21 6.09 -11.78
C LYS A 140 -14.67 4.67 -11.95
N ILE A 141 -15.13 3.76 -11.08
CA ILE A 141 -14.68 2.38 -11.05
C ILE A 141 -15.75 1.50 -11.69
N ASN A 142 -15.33 0.68 -12.64
CA ASN A 142 -16.10 -0.43 -13.19
C ASN A 142 -15.25 -1.71 -13.14
N SER A 143 -15.84 -2.83 -13.51
CA SER A 143 -15.13 -4.10 -13.60
C SER A 143 -15.40 -4.84 -14.91
N TYR A 144 -14.50 -5.76 -15.25
CA TYR A 144 -14.67 -6.74 -16.31
C TYR A 144 -14.43 -8.15 -15.76
N LYS A 145 -15.14 -9.15 -16.30
CA LYS A 145 -15.02 -10.53 -15.82
C LYS A 145 -13.64 -11.10 -16.15
N TYR A 146 -12.98 -11.68 -15.15
CA TYR A 146 -11.62 -12.23 -15.29
C TYR A 146 -11.60 -13.77 -15.41
N PHE A 147 -12.50 -14.47 -14.71
CA PHE A 147 -12.72 -15.90 -14.85
C PHE A 147 -14.19 -16.25 -14.54
N ALA A 148 -14.65 -17.44 -14.94
CA ALA A 148 -16.01 -17.91 -14.65
C ALA A 148 -16.11 -18.47 -13.22
N PRO A 149 -17.23 -18.28 -12.48
CA PRO A 149 -17.41 -18.91 -11.17
C PRO A 149 -17.12 -20.41 -11.19
N GLY A 150 -16.28 -20.89 -10.26
CA GLY A 150 -15.85 -22.30 -10.20
C GLY A 150 -14.76 -22.69 -11.22
N CYS A 151 -14.38 -21.80 -12.14
CA CYS A 151 -13.25 -21.95 -13.04
C CYS A 151 -12.01 -21.29 -12.42
N PHE A 152 -10.97 -22.07 -12.15
CA PHE A 152 -9.74 -21.57 -11.53
C PHE A 152 -8.61 -21.36 -12.55
N THR A 153 -8.95 -21.13 -13.83
CA THR A 153 -8.03 -20.87 -14.95
C THR A 153 -8.48 -19.64 -15.74
N PHE A 154 -7.60 -19.11 -16.60
CA PHE A 154 -7.94 -17.99 -17.46
C PHE A 154 -9.00 -18.42 -18.48
N ASN A 155 -10.11 -17.68 -18.58
CA ASN A 155 -11.19 -17.99 -19.50
C ASN A 155 -11.29 -16.89 -20.55
N GLU A 156 -10.73 -17.17 -21.73
CA GLU A 156 -10.65 -16.23 -22.84
C GLU A 156 -12.02 -15.69 -23.27
N GLU A 157 -13.01 -16.57 -23.45
CA GLU A 157 -14.35 -16.19 -23.90
C GLU A 157 -14.99 -15.17 -22.94
N VAL A 158 -14.97 -15.48 -21.64
CA VAL A 158 -15.52 -14.60 -20.60
C VAL A 158 -14.81 -13.26 -20.56
N VAL A 159 -13.48 -13.27 -20.64
CA VAL A 159 -12.67 -12.05 -20.57
C VAL A 159 -12.88 -11.19 -21.82
N TYR A 160 -12.83 -11.81 -23.00
CA TYR A 160 -12.92 -11.12 -24.28
C TYR A 160 -14.31 -10.54 -24.49
N ASP A 161 -15.37 -11.28 -24.13
CA ASP A 161 -16.75 -10.78 -24.17
C ASP A 161 -16.96 -9.61 -23.21
N SER A 162 -16.38 -9.67 -22.02
CA SER A 162 -16.48 -8.57 -21.07
C SER A 162 -15.74 -7.33 -21.58
N ILE A 163 -14.54 -7.49 -22.15
CA ILE A 163 -13.77 -6.37 -22.73
C ILE A 163 -14.47 -5.80 -23.97
N ASN A 164 -15.09 -6.64 -24.82
CA ASN A 164 -15.86 -6.22 -25.99
C ASN A 164 -17.06 -5.31 -25.65
N LYS A 165 -17.54 -5.32 -24.41
CA LYS A 165 -18.63 -4.46 -23.94
C LYS A 165 -18.17 -3.13 -23.34
N ILE A 166 -16.87 -2.99 -23.05
CA ILE A 166 -16.30 -1.73 -22.52
C ILE A 166 -16.42 -0.65 -23.60
N PRO A 167 -16.89 0.58 -23.30
CA PRO A 167 -16.92 1.68 -24.26
C PRO A 167 -15.53 2.01 -24.81
N GLU A 168 -15.41 2.31 -26.11
CA GLU A 168 -14.14 2.76 -26.70
C GLU A 168 -13.58 3.99 -25.96
N LYS A 169 -12.25 4.16 -25.93
CA LYS A 169 -11.59 5.23 -25.18
C LYS A 169 -11.86 5.18 -23.67
N SER A 170 -12.08 4.01 -23.10
CA SER A 170 -12.07 3.77 -21.65
C SER A 170 -10.69 3.31 -21.17
N LEU A 171 -10.48 3.35 -19.86
CA LEU A 171 -9.25 2.88 -19.21
C LEU A 171 -9.43 1.42 -18.79
N LEU A 172 -8.44 0.57 -19.06
CA LEU A 172 -8.48 -0.86 -18.70
C LEU A 172 -7.24 -1.23 -17.90
N LEU A 173 -7.42 -1.74 -16.68
CA LEU A 173 -6.31 -2.18 -15.84
C LEU A 173 -6.04 -3.66 -16.05
N PHE A 174 -4.78 -4.01 -16.28
CA PHE A 174 -4.28 -5.38 -16.27
C PHE A 174 -3.27 -5.56 -15.13
N HIS A 175 -3.22 -6.75 -14.55
CA HIS A 175 -2.05 -7.20 -13.80
C HIS A 175 -1.10 -7.79 -14.85
N ALA A 176 0.13 -7.29 -14.92
CA ALA A 176 1.06 -7.70 -15.98
C ALA A 176 1.49 -9.17 -15.84
N CYS A 177 1.58 -9.64 -14.60
CA CYS A 177 1.81 -11.03 -14.21
C CYS A 177 1.49 -11.21 -12.71
N GLY A 178 1.31 -12.46 -12.27
CA GLY A 178 0.99 -12.85 -10.91
C GLY A 178 -0.30 -12.25 -10.39
N HIS A 179 -1.41 -12.39 -11.14
CA HIS A 179 -2.68 -11.72 -10.83
C HIS A 179 -3.09 -11.86 -9.35
N ASN A 180 -3.31 -10.74 -8.67
CA ASN A 180 -3.71 -10.70 -7.27
C ASN A 180 -5.24 -10.44 -7.18
N PRO A 181 -6.03 -11.35 -6.59
CA PRO A 181 -5.63 -12.41 -5.64
C PRO A 181 -5.57 -13.83 -6.22
N THR A 182 -5.74 -14.03 -7.53
CA THR A 182 -6.11 -15.35 -8.06
C THR A 182 -4.93 -16.25 -8.42
N GLY A 183 -3.80 -15.69 -8.81
CA GLY A 183 -2.67 -16.43 -9.40
C GLY A 183 -2.94 -16.93 -10.82
N ILE A 184 -3.96 -16.40 -11.51
CA ILE A 184 -4.34 -16.81 -12.87
C ILE A 184 -3.82 -15.76 -13.86
N ASP A 185 -2.92 -16.15 -14.76
CA ASP A 185 -2.34 -15.27 -15.77
C ASP A 185 -2.65 -15.73 -17.19
N PRO A 186 -2.74 -14.80 -18.17
CA PRO A 186 -2.82 -15.16 -19.58
C PRO A 186 -1.52 -15.79 -20.10
N SER A 187 -1.64 -16.74 -21.03
CA SER A 187 -0.50 -17.26 -21.80
C SER A 187 0.07 -16.20 -22.77
N PRO A 188 1.27 -16.40 -23.33
CA PRO A 188 1.81 -15.51 -24.36
C PRO A 188 0.88 -15.35 -25.57
N GLU A 189 0.21 -16.40 -26.01
CA GLU A 189 -0.76 -16.39 -27.10
C GLU A 189 -1.99 -15.56 -26.72
N GLN A 190 -2.49 -15.74 -25.50
CA GLN A 190 -3.62 -14.97 -24.98
C GLN A 190 -3.28 -13.48 -24.83
N TRP A 191 -2.04 -13.14 -24.44
CA TRP A 191 -1.56 -11.75 -24.41
C TRP A 191 -1.53 -11.10 -25.80
N LYS A 192 -1.13 -11.85 -26.84
CA LYS A 192 -1.18 -11.36 -28.23
C LYS A 192 -2.62 -11.06 -28.67
N GLU A 193 -3.57 -11.93 -28.34
CA GLU A 193 -4.98 -11.69 -28.67
C GLU A 193 -5.59 -10.54 -27.86
N LEU A 194 -5.24 -10.41 -26.57
CA LEU A 194 -5.61 -9.25 -25.75
C LEU A 194 -5.07 -7.94 -26.32
N SER A 195 -3.81 -7.92 -26.77
CA SER A 195 -3.19 -6.77 -27.44
C SER A 195 -4.02 -6.31 -28.64
N LYS A 196 -4.30 -7.23 -29.57
CA LYS A 196 -5.15 -6.96 -30.76
C LYS A 196 -6.54 -6.47 -30.38
N LEU A 197 -7.19 -7.11 -29.41
CA LEU A 197 -8.51 -6.74 -28.92
C LEU A 197 -8.52 -5.31 -28.36
N VAL A 198 -7.58 -4.99 -27.46
CA VAL A 198 -7.47 -3.68 -26.83
C VAL A 198 -7.18 -2.59 -27.86
N LYS A 199 -6.32 -2.87 -28.84
CA LYS A 199 -6.02 -1.94 -29.95
C LYS A 199 -7.27 -1.67 -30.79
N ARG A 200 -7.98 -2.72 -31.21
CA ARG A 200 -9.22 -2.63 -32.00
C ARG A 200 -10.30 -1.81 -31.28
N ARG A 201 -10.44 -2.00 -29.96
CA ARG A 201 -11.42 -1.30 -29.11
C ARG A 201 -10.95 0.09 -28.66
N LYS A 202 -9.72 0.51 -29.03
CA LYS A 202 -9.14 1.81 -28.67
C LYS A 202 -9.19 2.09 -27.15
N LEU A 203 -8.95 1.06 -26.34
CA LEU A 203 -8.87 1.21 -24.89
C LEU A 203 -7.45 1.62 -24.50
N LEU A 204 -7.32 2.42 -23.44
CA LEU A 204 -6.00 2.77 -22.89
C LEU A 204 -5.64 1.78 -21.77
N PRO A 205 -4.60 0.94 -21.96
CA PRO A 205 -4.18 -0.01 -20.95
C PRO A 205 -3.40 0.67 -19.82
N VAL A 206 -3.61 0.19 -18.59
CA VAL A 206 -2.79 0.45 -17.42
C VAL A 206 -2.33 -0.89 -16.87
N PHE A 207 -1.03 -1.14 -16.84
CA PHE A 207 -0.44 -2.38 -16.33
C PHE A 207 0.10 -2.18 -14.93
N ASP A 208 -0.35 -3.01 -13.98
CA ASP A 208 0.25 -3.14 -12.65
C ASP A 208 1.26 -4.30 -12.63
N LEU A 209 2.54 -3.97 -12.44
CA LEU A 209 3.69 -4.85 -12.58
C LEU A 209 4.44 -4.97 -11.26
N VAL A 210 3.92 -5.83 -10.39
CA VAL A 210 4.41 -6.02 -9.01
C VAL A 210 5.21 -7.30 -8.83
N TYR A 211 4.86 -8.36 -9.57
CA TYR A 211 5.35 -9.71 -9.34
C TYR A 211 6.34 -10.19 -10.41
N MET A 212 6.96 -9.29 -11.17
CA MET A 212 7.93 -9.64 -12.20
C MET A 212 9.08 -10.50 -11.63
N GLY A 213 9.32 -11.64 -12.26
CA GLY A 213 10.26 -12.68 -11.84
C GLY A 213 9.64 -13.72 -10.90
N PHE A 214 8.49 -13.45 -10.27
CA PHE A 214 7.84 -14.36 -9.31
C PHE A 214 6.67 -15.13 -9.89
N ALA A 215 6.10 -14.71 -11.02
CA ALA A 215 5.03 -15.48 -11.63
C ALA A 215 5.61 -16.76 -12.26
N SER A 216 6.68 -16.64 -13.06
CA SER A 216 7.31 -17.80 -13.69
C SER A 216 8.72 -18.15 -13.21
N GLY A 217 9.35 -17.34 -12.36
CA GLY A 217 10.78 -17.49 -12.04
C GLY A 217 11.70 -16.86 -13.09
N ASP A 218 11.13 -16.18 -14.08
CA ASP A 218 11.82 -15.58 -15.22
C ASP A 218 11.23 -14.18 -15.47
N ILE A 219 12.08 -13.16 -15.31
CA ILE A 219 11.73 -11.75 -15.45
C ILE A 219 11.21 -11.43 -16.85
N ASP A 220 11.83 -12.01 -17.87
CA ASP A 220 11.57 -11.69 -19.26
C ASP A 220 10.25 -12.32 -19.73
N ARG A 221 9.97 -13.53 -19.24
CA ARG A 221 8.65 -14.17 -19.43
C ARG A 221 7.54 -13.40 -18.70
N ASP A 222 7.78 -12.96 -17.47
CA ASP A 222 6.80 -12.21 -16.68
C ASP A 222 6.52 -10.80 -17.22
N ALA A 223 7.42 -10.26 -18.05
CA ALA A 223 7.24 -9.00 -18.76
C ALA A 223 6.64 -9.15 -20.17
N PHE A 224 6.32 -10.38 -20.60
CA PHE A 224 5.89 -10.65 -21.98
C PHE A 224 4.70 -9.79 -22.42
N GLY A 225 3.64 -9.70 -21.60
CA GLY A 225 2.43 -8.97 -21.95
C GLY A 225 2.68 -7.49 -22.26
N ILE A 226 3.44 -6.81 -21.39
CA ILE A 226 3.77 -5.39 -21.61
C ILE A 226 4.70 -5.18 -22.81
N ARG A 227 5.61 -6.12 -23.07
CA ARG A 227 6.51 -6.08 -24.23
C ARG A 227 5.75 -6.34 -25.53
N GLN A 228 4.75 -7.20 -25.52
CA GLN A 228 3.88 -7.42 -26.68
C GLN A 228 3.07 -6.17 -27.02
N PHE A 229 2.47 -5.49 -26.02
CA PHE A 229 1.76 -4.23 -26.24
C PHE A 229 2.70 -3.12 -26.75
N ALA A 230 3.96 -3.11 -26.29
CA ALA A 230 4.99 -2.23 -26.81
C ALA A 230 5.32 -2.50 -28.29
N THR A 231 5.52 -3.77 -28.66
CA THR A 231 5.76 -4.21 -30.04
C THR A 231 4.59 -3.86 -30.95
N ASP A 232 3.37 -3.99 -30.45
CA ASP A 232 2.15 -3.61 -31.18
C ASP A 232 1.88 -2.10 -31.11
N GLU A 233 2.84 -1.29 -30.68
CA GLU A 233 2.82 0.18 -30.68
C GLU A 233 1.63 0.81 -29.94
N HIS A 234 1.22 0.21 -28.83
CA HIS A 234 0.20 0.81 -27.96
C HIS A 234 0.74 2.06 -27.25
N GLU A 235 -0.14 3.03 -27.01
CA GLU A 235 0.01 3.97 -25.89
C GLU A 235 -0.56 3.29 -24.64
N PHE A 236 0.18 3.31 -23.53
CA PHE A 236 -0.22 2.68 -22.28
C PHE A 236 0.63 3.16 -21.10
N ILE A 237 0.25 2.76 -19.89
CA ILE A 237 0.96 3.12 -18.67
C ILE A 237 1.37 1.85 -17.94
N VAL A 238 2.60 1.80 -17.43
CA VAL A 238 3.11 0.71 -16.60
C VAL A 238 3.46 1.25 -15.21
N THR A 239 2.91 0.62 -14.17
CA THR A 239 3.29 0.87 -12.78
C THR A 239 4.14 -0.28 -12.29
N GLN A 240 5.37 0.01 -11.87
CA GLN A 240 6.34 -1.00 -11.44
C GLN A 240 6.59 -0.90 -9.93
N SER A 241 6.63 -2.05 -9.27
CA SER A 241 6.98 -2.15 -7.84
C SER A 241 8.16 -3.08 -7.65
N PHE A 242 9.09 -2.67 -6.79
CA PHE A 242 10.23 -3.52 -6.39
C PHE A 242 10.07 -4.08 -4.97
N ALA A 243 8.90 -3.89 -4.37
CA ALA A 243 8.60 -4.37 -3.02
C ALA A 243 8.72 -5.89 -2.92
N LYS A 244 8.28 -6.62 -3.94
CA LYS A 244 8.29 -8.09 -3.95
C LYS A 244 9.60 -8.61 -4.52
N ASN A 245 9.98 -8.14 -5.70
CA ASN A 245 11.09 -8.75 -6.41
C ASN A 245 12.49 -8.43 -5.88
N MET A 246 12.64 -7.35 -5.15
CA MET A 246 13.87 -7.02 -4.41
C MET A 246 13.68 -7.11 -2.89
N GLY A 247 12.51 -7.54 -2.41
CA GLY A 247 12.22 -7.53 -0.96
C GLY A 247 12.24 -6.14 -0.31
N LEU A 248 12.20 -5.06 -1.12
CA LEU A 248 12.27 -3.67 -0.66
C LEU A 248 10.87 -3.15 -0.27
N TYR A 249 10.14 -3.88 0.58
CA TYR A 249 8.76 -3.55 0.98
C TYR A 249 8.70 -2.19 1.67
N GLY A 250 9.43 -2.09 2.80
CA GLY A 250 9.74 -0.92 3.63
C GLY A 250 10.26 0.26 2.82
N GLU A 251 11.05 -0.11 1.84
CA GLU A 251 11.89 0.75 1.06
C GLU A 251 11.18 1.09 -0.23
N ARG A 252 10.09 1.85 -0.25
CA ARG A 252 9.24 2.18 -1.43
C ARG A 252 9.89 2.52 -2.77
N VAL A 253 10.44 1.51 -3.42
CA VAL A 253 11.04 1.57 -4.74
C VAL A 253 9.93 1.21 -5.73
N GLY A 254 9.68 2.11 -6.65
CA GLY A 254 8.78 1.92 -7.77
C GLY A 254 9.06 2.92 -8.87
N ALA A 255 8.42 2.67 -10.02
CA ALA A 255 8.43 3.58 -11.14
C ALA A 255 7.04 3.61 -11.80
N VAL A 256 6.71 4.72 -12.46
CA VAL A 256 5.62 4.79 -13.43
C VAL A 256 6.20 5.18 -14.79
N THR A 257 5.84 4.45 -15.83
CA THR A 257 6.27 4.71 -17.19
C THR A 257 5.06 4.92 -18.09
N PHE A 258 5.02 6.08 -18.76
CA PHE A 258 4.02 6.42 -19.78
C PHE A 258 4.60 6.13 -21.16
N ILE A 259 3.98 5.23 -21.91
CA ILE A 259 4.31 4.97 -23.30
C ILE A 259 3.47 5.87 -24.20
N THR A 260 4.14 6.65 -25.04
CA THR A 260 3.52 7.72 -25.82
C THR A 260 3.58 7.47 -27.31
N LYS A 261 2.75 8.18 -28.06
CA LYS A 261 2.79 8.16 -29.52
C LYS A 261 4.06 8.80 -30.09
N THR A 262 4.53 9.91 -29.52
CA THR A 262 5.64 10.70 -30.05
C THR A 262 6.54 11.26 -28.93
N PRO A 263 7.82 11.54 -29.21
CA PRO A 263 8.73 12.19 -28.26
C PRO A 263 8.24 13.56 -27.75
N ASP A 264 7.54 14.33 -28.58
CA ASP A 264 6.97 15.62 -28.15
C ASP A 264 5.90 15.42 -27.08
N HIS A 265 5.02 14.42 -27.25
CA HIS A 265 4.02 14.06 -26.24
C HIS A 265 4.69 13.58 -24.95
N THR A 266 5.82 12.88 -25.04
CA THR A 266 6.64 12.48 -23.88
C THR A 266 7.03 13.68 -23.02
N SER A 267 7.56 14.74 -23.64
CA SER A 267 8.01 15.95 -22.93
C SER A 267 6.86 16.69 -22.24
N GLN A 268 5.68 16.70 -22.87
CA GLN A 268 4.48 17.28 -22.28
C GLN A 268 4.01 16.50 -21.05
N ILE A 269 3.96 15.16 -21.14
CA ILE A 269 3.63 14.29 -19.99
C ILE A 269 4.63 14.51 -18.87
N LEU A 270 5.93 14.60 -19.20
CA LEU A 270 6.98 14.84 -18.21
C LEU A 270 6.65 16.11 -17.39
N SER A 271 6.37 17.23 -18.07
CA SER A 271 6.09 18.50 -17.40
C SER A 271 4.87 18.44 -16.44
N GLN A 272 3.81 17.73 -16.82
CA GLN A 272 2.58 17.66 -16.04
C GLN A 272 2.72 16.76 -14.82
N VAL A 273 3.37 15.61 -14.97
CA VAL A 273 3.56 14.67 -13.86
C VAL A 273 4.55 15.24 -12.83
N GLU A 274 5.58 15.99 -13.25
CA GLU A 274 6.41 16.74 -12.31
C GLU A 274 5.59 17.71 -11.43
N GLY A 275 4.59 18.38 -12.01
CA GLY A 275 3.66 19.24 -11.27
C GLY A 275 2.91 18.49 -10.17
N PHE A 276 2.47 17.25 -10.45
CA PHE A 276 1.85 16.41 -9.43
C PHE A 276 2.84 15.97 -8.35
N VAL A 277 4.04 15.54 -8.74
CA VAL A 277 5.08 15.14 -7.77
C VAL A 277 5.39 16.30 -6.82
N LYS A 278 5.59 17.52 -7.34
CA LYS A 278 5.79 18.75 -6.56
C LYS A 278 4.71 18.94 -5.50
N GLY A 279 3.45 18.83 -5.90
CA GLY A 279 2.30 19.07 -5.00
C GLY A 279 1.95 17.91 -4.07
N LEU A 280 2.39 16.68 -4.37
CA LEU A 280 2.08 15.50 -3.56
C LEU A 280 3.12 15.24 -2.48
N TYR A 281 4.39 15.25 -2.87
CA TYR A 281 5.49 14.85 -2.00
C TYR A 281 6.82 15.51 -2.38
N TRP A 282 6.80 16.61 -3.15
CA TRP A 282 8.01 17.34 -3.56
C TRP A 282 9.09 16.54 -4.29
N SER A 283 9.90 15.73 -3.59
CA SER A 283 10.95 14.89 -4.17
C SER A 283 10.81 13.44 -3.72
N PRO A 284 11.08 12.46 -4.61
CA PRO A 284 10.96 11.07 -4.24
C PRO A 284 12.20 10.60 -3.44
N PRO A 285 12.08 9.50 -2.69
CA PRO A 285 13.05 9.08 -1.70
C PRO A 285 14.22 8.28 -2.27
N ASN A 286 15.41 8.42 -1.68
CA ASN A 286 16.66 8.04 -2.35
C ASN A 286 17.25 6.67 -1.94
N HIS A 287 17.04 6.20 -0.70
CA HIS A 287 17.88 5.13 -0.15
C HIS A 287 17.79 3.79 -0.91
N GLY A 288 16.67 3.08 -0.87
CA GLY A 288 16.59 1.83 -1.65
C GLY A 288 16.48 2.04 -3.16
N ILE A 289 16.33 3.27 -3.66
CA ILE A 289 16.53 3.54 -5.10
C ILE A 289 18.01 3.37 -5.46
N ARG A 290 18.92 3.82 -4.60
CA ARG A 290 20.35 3.54 -4.76
C ARG A 290 20.64 2.05 -4.69
N ILE A 291 19.98 1.30 -3.80
CA ILE A 291 20.10 -0.15 -3.72
C ILE A 291 19.64 -0.81 -5.02
N ALA A 292 18.44 -0.49 -5.50
CA ALA A 292 17.93 -1.02 -6.77
C ALA A 292 18.83 -0.61 -7.96
N THR A 293 19.36 0.60 -7.97
CA THR A 293 20.31 1.07 -8.99
C THR A 293 21.62 0.30 -8.92
N GLU A 294 22.15 0.04 -7.73
CA GLU A 294 23.36 -0.77 -7.52
C GLU A 294 23.19 -2.18 -8.09
N ILE A 295 22.05 -2.82 -7.84
CA ILE A 295 21.73 -4.14 -8.40
C ILE A 295 21.66 -4.08 -9.92
N LEU A 296 20.87 -3.15 -10.47
CA LEU A 296 20.55 -3.15 -11.90
C LEU A 296 21.71 -2.67 -12.79
N SER A 297 22.62 -1.85 -12.25
CA SER A 297 23.78 -1.32 -12.99
C SER A 297 24.99 -2.25 -13.01
N ASP A 298 25.08 -3.18 -12.06
CA ASP A 298 26.16 -4.17 -11.97
C ASP A 298 25.68 -5.52 -12.52
N LYS A 299 26.32 -6.00 -13.60
CA LYS A 299 25.89 -7.22 -14.30
C LYS A 299 25.97 -8.47 -13.43
N GLU A 300 26.99 -8.58 -12.58
CA GLU A 300 27.22 -9.73 -11.72
C GLU A 300 26.17 -9.73 -10.59
N LEU A 301 25.95 -8.58 -9.98
CA LEU A 301 24.98 -8.43 -8.90
C LEU A 301 23.52 -8.55 -9.39
N CYS A 302 23.24 -8.09 -10.61
CA CYS A 302 21.96 -8.33 -11.29
C CYS A 302 21.73 -9.82 -11.56
N ALA A 303 22.78 -10.56 -11.97
CA ALA A 303 22.69 -12.00 -12.16
C ALA A 303 22.47 -12.74 -10.82
N GLU A 304 23.16 -12.35 -9.75
CA GLU A 304 22.93 -12.85 -8.38
C GLU A 304 21.47 -12.61 -7.95
N TRP A 305 20.95 -11.40 -8.16
CA TRP A 305 19.56 -11.06 -7.85
C TRP A 305 18.55 -11.90 -8.65
N ARG A 306 18.77 -12.08 -9.96
CA ARG A 306 17.94 -12.97 -10.79
C ARG A 306 17.93 -14.40 -10.26
N ALA A 307 19.07 -14.90 -9.80
CA ALA A 307 19.18 -16.22 -9.18
C ALA A 307 18.42 -16.29 -7.84
N ASP A 308 18.52 -15.26 -6.99
CA ASP A 308 17.76 -15.18 -5.74
C ASP A 308 16.24 -15.25 -6.00
N VAL A 309 15.73 -14.46 -6.96
CA VAL A 309 14.31 -14.44 -7.36
C VAL A 309 13.85 -15.80 -7.88
N LYS A 310 14.67 -16.44 -8.74
CA LYS A 310 14.38 -17.78 -9.26
C LYS A 310 14.27 -18.81 -8.13
N LYS A 311 15.23 -18.82 -7.19
CA LYS A 311 15.23 -19.71 -6.03
C LYS A 311 13.99 -19.51 -5.15
N MET A 312 13.60 -18.25 -4.90
CA MET A 312 12.38 -17.94 -4.15
C MET A 312 11.14 -18.52 -4.84
N THR A 313 11.09 -18.45 -6.17
CA THR A 313 9.97 -18.97 -6.97
C THR A 313 9.94 -20.49 -7.00
N GLU A 314 11.08 -21.15 -7.18
CA GLU A 314 11.20 -22.62 -7.11
C GLU A 314 10.70 -23.17 -5.77
N ARG A 315 10.98 -22.45 -4.67
CA ARG A 315 10.45 -22.80 -3.34
C ARG A 315 8.92 -22.68 -3.28
N LEU A 316 8.33 -21.62 -3.83
CA LEU A 316 6.87 -21.44 -3.88
C LEU A 316 6.21 -22.56 -4.70
N THR A 317 6.79 -22.90 -5.85
CA THR A 317 6.34 -24.01 -6.69
C THR A 317 6.41 -25.33 -5.92
N THR A 318 7.52 -25.60 -5.24
CA THR A 318 7.68 -26.80 -4.40
C THR A 318 6.61 -26.87 -3.30
N ALA A 319 6.34 -25.76 -2.62
CA ALA A 319 5.31 -25.69 -1.59
C ALA A 319 3.89 -25.98 -2.15
N ARG A 320 3.56 -25.49 -3.35
CA ARG A 320 2.28 -25.76 -4.04
C ARG A 320 2.14 -27.24 -4.38
N HIS A 321 3.18 -27.84 -4.96
CA HIS A 321 3.18 -29.27 -5.28
C HIS A 321 3.05 -30.13 -4.02
N SER A 322 3.79 -29.79 -2.96
CA SER A 322 3.71 -30.50 -1.68
C SER A 322 2.32 -30.40 -1.06
N LEU A 323 1.71 -29.21 -1.04
CA LEU A 323 0.35 -29.01 -0.53
C LEU A 323 -0.67 -29.88 -1.29
N ARG A 324 -0.63 -29.85 -2.62
CA ARG A 324 -1.52 -30.66 -3.46
C ARG A 324 -1.34 -32.16 -3.17
N GLN A 325 -0.10 -32.65 -3.17
CA GLN A 325 0.21 -34.05 -2.90
C GLN A 325 -0.29 -34.50 -1.53
N GLN A 326 -0.15 -33.66 -0.50
CA GLN A 326 -0.60 -33.97 0.85
C GLN A 326 -2.13 -33.98 0.97
N LEU A 327 -2.84 -33.06 0.29
CA LEU A 327 -4.30 -33.07 0.23
C LEU A 327 -4.84 -34.35 -0.44
N GLU A 328 -4.24 -34.75 -1.56
CA GLU A 328 -4.57 -36.00 -2.27
C GLU A 328 -4.28 -37.22 -1.40
N LYS A 329 -3.11 -37.27 -0.76
CA LYS A 329 -2.70 -38.36 0.14
C LYS A 329 -3.61 -38.51 1.36
N TRP A 330 -4.16 -37.43 1.88
CA TRP A 330 -5.12 -37.45 3.01
C TRP A 330 -6.56 -37.76 2.58
N GLY A 331 -6.78 -38.13 1.31
CA GLY A 331 -8.07 -38.63 0.82
C GLY A 331 -9.07 -37.54 0.46
N SER A 332 -8.62 -36.29 0.22
CA SER A 332 -9.52 -35.25 -0.30
C SER A 332 -10.06 -35.65 -1.68
N SER A 333 -11.38 -35.61 -1.85
CA SER A 333 -12.07 -35.91 -3.11
C SER A 333 -12.20 -34.71 -4.07
N ARG A 334 -11.82 -33.50 -3.65
CA ARG A 334 -11.77 -32.32 -4.53
C ARG A 334 -10.56 -32.35 -5.48
N ASP A 335 -10.73 -31.82 -6.69
CA ASP A 335 -9.62 -31.58 -7.62
C ASP A 335 -8.81 -30.34 -7.21
N TRP A 336 -7.54 -30.58 -6.86
CA TRP A 336 -6.60 -29.56 -6.42
C TRP A 336 -5.56 -29.17 -7.48
N LYS A 337 -5.74 -29.58 -8.75
CA LYS A 337 -4.81 -29.25 -9.85
C LYS A 337 -4.54 -27.75 -9.98
N HIS A 338 -5.56 -26.92 -9.74
CA HIS A 338 -5.45 -25.46 -9.77
C HIS A 338 -4.37 -24.90 -8.84
N ILE A 339 -4.05 -25.54 -7.71
CA ILE A 339 -2.97 -25.09 -6.80
C ILE A 339 -1.61 -25.05 -7.51
N THR A 340 -1.36 -26.02 -8.39
CA THR A 340 -0.11 -26.15 -9.17
C THR A 340 -0.15 -25.41 -10.50
N ASP A 341 -1.35 -25.09 -11.02
CA ASP A 341 -1.50 -24.29 -12.24
C ASP A 341 -1.38 -22.79 -11.97
N HIS A 342 -1.74 -22.34 -10.76
CA HIS A 342 -1.62 -20.93 -10.36
C HIS A 342 -0.15 -20.51 -10.24
N VAL A 343 0.13 -19.30 -10.69
CA VAL A 343 1.45 -18.66 -10.66
C VAL A 343 1.55 -17.60 -9.57
N GLY A 344 2.79 -17.21 -9.25
CA GLY A 344 3.04 -16.15 -8.29
C GLY A 344 2.75 -16.54 -6.84
N TRP A 345 2.39 -15.54 -6.04
CA TRP A 345 2.37 -15.65 -4.58
C TRP A 345 1.06 -16.14 -3.99
N PHE A 346 -0.03 -16.03 -4.73
CA PHE A 346 -1.37 -16.33 -4.23
C PHE A 346 -1.95 -17.54 -4.96
N THR A 347 -2.80 -18.26 -4.25
CA THR A 347 -3.60 -19.36 -4.80
C THR A 347 -5.03 -19.10 -4.39
N TYR A 348 -5.95 -19.09 -5.34
CA TYR A 348 -7.36 -19.04 -5.00
C TYR A 348 -7.84 -20.45 -4.65
N SER A 349 -8.02 -20.73 -3.36
CA SER A 349 -8.25 -22.09 -2.85
C SER A 349 -9.68 -22.64 -3.06
N GLY A 350 -10.64 -21.77 -3.39
CA GLY A 350 -12.05 -22.18 -3.53
C GLY A 350 -12.75 -22.59 -2.23
N LEU A 351 -12.15 -22.35 -1.06
CA LEU A 351 -12.77 -22.57 0.26
C LEU A 351 -13.82 -21.48 0.56
N ASN A 352 -14.96 -21.85 1.17
CA ASN A 352 -16.07 -20.93 1.44
C ASN A 352 -16.06 -20.39 2.89
N SER A 353 -16.86 -19.35 3.18
CA SER A 353 -16.87 -18.65 4.48
C SER A 353 -17.37 -19.48 5.66
N LEU A 354 -18.15 -20.54 5.44
CA LEU A 354 -18.74 -21.39 6.49
C LEU A 354 -17.68 -22.19 7.28
N GLU A 355 -16.54 -22.49 6.67
CA GLU A 355 -15.42 -23.19 7.34
C GLU A 355 -14.69 -22.30 8.36
N SER A 356 -14.74 -20.95 8.21
CA SER A 356 -14.16 -19.99 9.18
C SER A 356 -15.10 -19.64 10.34
N GLU A 357 -16.41 -19.79 10.17
CA GLU A 357 -17.40 -19.55 11.23
C GLU A 357 -17.46 -20.70 12.26
N ALA A 358 -17.02 -21.90 11.90
CA ALA A 358 -16.93 -23.04 12.79
C ALA A 358 -16.05 -22.79 14.03
N PHE A 359 -14.99 -21.97 13.92
CA PHE A 359 -14.16 -21.54 15.05
C PHE A 359 -14.92 -20.65 16.06
N LYS A 360 -15.85 -19.82 15.58
CA LYS A 360 -16.65 -18.91 16.43
C LYS A 360 -17.72 -19.64 17.24
N LYS A 361 -18.11 -20.85 16.81
CA LYS A 361 -19.13 -21.68 17.46
C LYS A 361 -18.55 -22.67 18.48
N ASP A 362 -17.24 -22.63 18.76
CA ASP A 362 -16.56 -23.57 19.65
C ASP A 362 -16.87 -23.28 21.15
N PRO A 363 -17.51 -24.22 21.88
CA PRO A 363 -17.84 -24.08 23.30
C PRO A 363 -16.68 -24.35 24.28
N ASN A 364 -15.44 -24.57 23.82
CA ASN A 364 -14.30 -24.97 24.64
C ASN A 364 -13.98 -24.03 25.84
N PRO A 365 -13.68 -24.57 27.05
CA PRO A 365 -13.41 -23.81 28.27
C PRO A 365 -12.04 -23.08 28.37
N LYS A 366 -11.11 -23.23 27.42
CA LYS A 366 -9.85 -22.44 27.37
C LYS A 366 -10.00 -21.15 26.55
N LYS A 367 -10.82 -20.21 27.02
CA LYS A 367 -11.07 -18.94 26.31
C LYS A 367 -11.11 -17.71 27.27
N ILE A 368 -10.60 -16.55 26.79
CA ILE A 368 -10.93 -15.13 27.15
C ILE A 368 -9.92 -14.31 28.04
N ASN A 369 -10.16 -12.99 28.22
CA ASN A 369 -9.41 -11.79 27.76
C ASN A 369 -9.66 -10.52 28.69
N LEU A 370 -8.71 -9.53 28.73
CA LEU A 370 -8.81 -8.03 28.98
C LEU A 370 -8.51 -7.35 30.37
N GLY A 371 -7.32 -6.74 30.60
CA GLY A 371 -7.03 -5.93 31.82
C GLY A 371 -5.86 -4.92 31.77
N ALA A 372 -5.97 -3.87 30.93
CA ALA A 372 -4.97 -2.79 30.74
C ALA A 372 -3.68 -3.19 29.99
N GLY A 373 -2.90 -2.31 29.37
CA GLY A 373 -2.88 -0.84 29.35
C GLY A 373 -1.51 -0.26 28.96
N THR A 374 -0.51 -1.10 28.78
CA THR A 374 0.35 -1.08 27.60
C THR A 374 0.28 -2.49 27.07
N TYR A 375 -0.05 -2.61 25.79
CA TYR A 375 -0.27 -3.93 25.24
C TYR A 375 1.07 -4.67 25.32
N ARG A 376 1.03 -5.88 25.86
CA ARG A 376 2.17 -6.79 25.93
C ARG A 376 1.73 -8.06 25.27
N ASP A 377 2.64 -8.71 24.58
CA ASP A 377 2.37 -10.03 24.03
C ASP A 377 2.46 -11.11 25.11
N ASP A 378 2.13 -12.33 24.73
CA ASP A 378 1.95 -13.47 25.63
C ASP A 378 3.27 -14.01 26.23
N ASN A 379 4.41 -13.44 25.84
CA ASN A 379 5.74 -13.73 26.39
C ASN A 379 6.28 -12.58 27.27
N GLY A 380 5.43 -11.61 27.65
CA GLY A 380 5.79 -10.49 28.52
C GLY A 380 6.49 -9.33 27.82
N LYS A 381 6.59 -9.34 26.48
CA LYS A 381 7.30 -8.32 25.70
C LYS A 381 6.37 -7.19 25.21
N PRO A 382 6.89 -5.97 24.99
CA PRO A 382 6.10 -4.82 24.54
C PRO A 382 5.40 -5.08 23.20
N TYR A 383 4.09 -4.84 23.13
CA TYR A 383 3.30 -4.98 21.91
C TYR A 383 3.04 -3.61 21.31
N VAL A 384 3.75 -3.37 20.23
CA VAL A 384 3.45 -2.25 19.35
C VAL A 384 2.13 -2.57 18.65
N LEU A 385 1.14 -1.69 18.79
CA LEU A 385 -0.18 -1.89 18.17
C LEU A 385 0.03 -2.14 16.66
N PRO A 386 -0.62 -3.13 16.03
CA PRO A 386 -0.42 -3.41 14.62
C PRO A 386 -0.79 -2.24 13.74
N SER A 387 -1.76 -1.42 14.15
CA SER A 387 -2.07 -0.15 13.49
C SER A 387 -0.90 0.84 13.55
N ILE A 388 -0.10 0.83 14.61
CA ILE A 388 1.13 1.63 14.77
C ILE A 388 2.30 1.00 14.00
N LEU A 389 2.53 -0.32 14.07
CA LEU A 389 3.55 -0.98 13.22
C LEU A 389 3.24 -0.83 11.74
N LYS A 390 1.97 -0.89 11.36
CA LYS A 390 1.53 -0.61 10.00
C LYS A 390 1.52 0.87 9.71
N ALA A 391 1.34 1.76 10.67
CA ALA A 391 1.55 3.18 10.43
C ALA A 391 3.04 3.49 10.23
N GLU A 392 3.95 3.03 11.10
CA GLU A 392 5.41 3.13 11.00
C GLU A 392 5.96 2.44 9.76
N GLN A 393 5.47 1.23 9.47
CA GLN A 393 5.78 0.52 8.26
C GLN A 393 5.19 1.29 7.10
N ARG A 394 3.94 1.77 7.10
CA ARG A 394 3.42 2.67 6.06
C ARG A 394 4.11 4.03 6.00
N ILE A 395 4.80 4.52 7.03
CA ILE A 395 5.54 5.80 7.04
C ILE A 395 6.93 5.59 6.43
N THR A 396 7.64 4.55 6.88
CA THR A 396 8.89 4.05 6.28
C THR A 396 8.63 3.61 4.84
N GLU A 397 7.53 2.86 4.65
CA GLU A 397 6.88 2.41 3.41
C GLU A 397 6.01 3.45 2.75
N SER A 398 6.04 4.69 3.17
CA SER A 398 5.62 5.75 2.29
C SER A 398 6.82 6.52 1.85
N ARG A 399 8.00 6.22 2.43
CA ARG A 399 9.24 6.95 2.25
C ARG A 399 8.90 8.43 2.04
N MET A 400 8.07 8.91 2.98
CA MET A 400 7.48 10.25 2.95
C MET A 400 8.57 11.24 2.60
N ASP A 401 8.23 12.24 1.82
CA ASP A 401 9.15 13.33 1.59
C ASP A 401 9.57 13.97 2.91
N LYS A 402 10.77 14.53 2.90
CA LYS A 402 11.42 15.10 4.10
C LYS A 402 11.48 16.62 4.02
N GLU A 403 10.58 17.22 3.26
CA GLU A 403 10.41 18.67 3.19
C GLU A 403 9.95 19.22 4.54
N TYR A 404 10.05 20.53 4.69
CA TYR A 404 9.45 21.22 5.83
C TYR A 404 7.94 20.99 5.84
N ALA A 405 7.41 20.56 6.99
CA ALA A 405 5.97 20.63 7.24
C ALA A 405 5.52 22.11 7.20
N PRO A 406 4.26 22.40 6.80
CA PRO A 406 3.71 23.75 6.90
C PRO A 406 3.84 24.31 8.33
N ILE A 407 3.83 25.64 8.49
CA ILE A 407 3.92 26.30 9.81
C ILE A 407 2.83 25.80 10.78
N SER A 408 1.67 25.41 10.26
CA SER A 408 0.56 24.82 11.01
C SER A 408 0.61 23.28 11.13
N GLY A 409 1.60 22.62 10.54
CA GLY A 409 1.73 21.16 10.48
C GLY A 409 0.99 20.49 9.32
N TYR A 410 1.02 19.15 9.29
CA TYR A 410 0.36 18.34 8.26
C TYR A 410 -1.17 18.51 8.33
N PRO A 411 -1.79 19.04 7.27
CA PRO A 411 -3.23 19.31 7.23
C PRO A 411 -4.10 18.07 7.45
N GLU A 412 -3.67 16.91 6.94
CA GLU A 412 -4.41 15.66 7.16
C GLU A 412 -4.25 15.15 8.60
N PHE A 413 -3.06 15.31 9.20
CA PHE A 413 -2.88 14.97 10.61
C PHE A 413 -3.79 15.82 11.49
N THR A 414 -3.81 17.13 11.27
CA THR A 414 -4.61 18.06 12.07
C THR A 414 -6.10 17.87 11.86
N LYS A 415 -6.54 17.71 10.62
CA LYS A 415 -7.93 17.41 10.26
C LYS A 415 -8.40 16.10 10.87
N HIS A 416 -7.63 15.03 10.75
CA HIS A 416 -8.00 13.75 11.34
C HIS A 416 -7.92 13.76 12.87
N ALA A 417 -6.95 14.47 13.45
CA ALA A 417 -6.82 14.57 14.90
C ALA A 417 -8.02 15.29 15.54
N ILE A 418 -8.50 16.39 14.97
CA ILE A 418 -9.68 17.09 15.50
C ILE A 418 -10.98 16.33 15.22
N ALA A 419 -11.07 15.69 14.07
CA ALA A 419 -12.22 14.90 13.66
C ALA A 419 -12.35 13.63 14.54
N LEU A 420 -11.22 13.00 14.88
CA LEU A 420 -11.13 11.92 15.86
C LEU A 420 -11.54 12.37 17.28
N ALA A 421 -11.23 13.61 17.68
CA ALA A 421 -11.45 14.12 19.04
C ALA A 421 -12.89 14.64 19.30
N LEU A 422 -13.54 15.30 18.33
CA LEU A 422 -14.89 15.85 18.49
C LEU A 422 -16.01 14.95 17.93
N GLY A 423 -15.63 13.93 17.14
CA GLY A 423 -16.55 13.12 16.36
C GLY A 423 -17.01 13.88 15.13
N ASP A 424 -16.94 13.27 13.96
CA ASP A 424 -16.88 14.11 12.78
C ASP A 424 -18.25 14.54 12.20
N ASP A 425 -19.33 14.25 12.93
CA ASP A 425 -20.67 14.79 12.67
C ASP A 425 -20.97 15.97 13.62
N ASN A 426 -20.00 16.36 14.46
CA ASN A 426 -20.11 17.48 15.36
C ASN A 426 -20.33 18.79 14.58
N PRO A 427 -21.36 19.59 14.91
CA PRO A 427 -21.71 20.81 14.17
C PRO A 427 -20.57 21.81 14.01
N VAL A 428 -19.62 21.85 14.96
CA VAL A 428 -18.41 22.70 14.89
C VAL A 428 -17.62 22.42 13.62
N LEU A 429 -17.45 21.15 13.25
CA LEU A 429 -16.67 20.72 12.09
C LEU A 429 -17.43 20.98 10.79
N SER A 430 -18.71 20.61 10.74
CA SER A 430 -19.54 20.85 9.56
C SER A 430 -19.74 22.34 9.25
N ALA A 431 -19.70 23.20 10.27
CA ALA A 431 -19.77 24.65 10.13
C ALA A 431 -18.38 25.33 9.97
N GLY A 432 -17.29 24.56 9.93
CA GLY A 432 -15.93 25.09 9.76
C GLY A 432 -15.41 25.93 10.92
N ARG A 433 -15.97 25.78 12.13
CA ARG A 433 -15.63 26.56 13.32
C ARG A 433 -14.45 25.96 14.10
N ASN A 434 -13.40 25.52 13.40
CA ASN A 434 -12.20 24.96 14.02
C ASN A 434 -10.92 25.47 13.32
N ALA A 435 -9.87 25.67 14.11
CA ALA A 435 -8.51 25.85 13.66
C ALA A 435 -7.64 24.80 14.34
N THR A 436 -6.94 23.97 13.55
CA THR A 436 -6.15 22.86 14.09
C THR A 436 -4.72 22.95 13.59
N VAL A 437 -3.76 22.86 14.51
CA VAL A 437 -2.33 22.86 14.21
C VAL A 437 -1.66 21.62 14.80
N GLN A 438 -0.61 21.13 14.15
CA GLN A 438 0.15 19.97 14.63
C GLN A 438 1.07 20.38 15.77
N SER A 439 1.19 19.51 16.77
CA SER A 439 2.08 19.68 17.92
C SER A 439 2.81 18.40 18.27
N ILE A 440 3.87 18.51 19.07
CA ILE A 440 4.60 17.35 19.58
C ILE A 440 3.77 16.70 20.71
N SER A 441 2.98 15.68 20.39
CA SER A 441 2.13 14.93 21.35
C SER A 441 1.05 15.78 22.06
N GLY A 442 0.31 15.17 22.99
CA GLY A 442 -0.75 15.82 23.78
C GLY A 442 -0.23 16.94 24.68
N THR A 443 0.96 16.77 25.26
CA THR A 443 1.63 17.81 26.07
C THR A 443 1.95 19.06 25.24
N GLY A 444 2.45 18.88 24.00
CA GLY A 444 2.73 19.99 23.09
C GLY A 444 1.45 20.68 22.60
N ALA A 445 0.36 19.93 22.43
CA ALA A 445 -0.94 20.49 22.03
C ALA A 445 -1.47 21.46 23.09
N LEU A 446 -1.48 21.01 24.36
CA LEU A 446 -1.92 21.82 25.49
C LEU A 446 -1.07 23.09 25.64
N ARG A 447 0.24 23.03 25.34
CA ARG A 447 1.14 24.19 25.41
C ARG A 447 0.87 25.24 24.32
N VAL A 448 0.64 24.80 23.08
CA VAL A 448 0.27 25.69 21.96
C VAL A 448 -1.08 26.35 22.24
N ALA A 449 -2.05 25.59 22.73
CA ALA A 449 -3.38 26.10 23.10
C ALA A 449 -3.29 27.11 24.26
N ALA A 450 -2.54 26.79 25.31
CA ALA A 450 -2.41 27.66 26.47
C ALA A 450 -1.73 29.01 26.12
N ALA A 451 -0.73 29.00 25.22
CA ALA A 451 -0.12 30.23 24.71
C ALA A 451 -1.11 31.07 23.90
N PHE A 452 -1.86 30.43 23.01
CA PHE A 452 -2.87 31.11 22.21
C PHE A 452 -3.94 31.74 23.10
N LEU A 453 -4.45 31.01 24.11
CA LEU A 453 -5.44 31.52 25.04
C LEU A 453 -4.90 32.69 25.86
N ASN A 454 -3.67 32.60 26.35
CA ASN A 454 -3.08 33.70 27.11
C ASN A 454 -2.93 34.99 26.29
N SER A 455 -2.58 34.87 25.00
CA SER A 455 -2.36 36.01 24.13
C SER A 455 -3.64 36.57 23.51
N PHE A 456 -4.61 35.72 23.18
CA PHE A 456 -5.70 36.09 22.28
C PHE A 456 -7.11 35.82 22.82
N PHE A 457 -7.27 35.07 23.92
CA PHE A 457 -8.60 34.90 24.53
C PHE A 457 -9.03 36.20 25.23
N PRO A 458 -10.26 36.69 25.07
CA PRO A 458 -10.68 37.93 25.73
C PRO A 458 -11.07 37.75 27.21
N GLY A 459 -11.27 36.51 27.68
CA GLY A 459 -11.75 36.19 29.04
C GLY A 459 -10.66 36.07 30.10
N SER A 460 -11.00 35.53 31.28
CA SER A 460 -10.05 35.32 32.38
C SER A 460 -8.92 34.35 32.00
N ARG A 461 -7.76 34.53 32.63
CA ARG A 461 -6.56 33.70 32.39
C ARG A 461 -6.52 32.49 33.34
N GLU A 462 -7.65 31.86 33.61
CA GLU A 462 -7.77 30.73 34.54
C GLU A 462 -8.19 29.44 33.83
N ILE A 463 -7.81 28.28 34.39
CA ILE A 463 -8.22 26.96 33.89
C ILE A 463 -8.54 25.96 35.02
N TYR A 464 -9.56 25.11 34.82
CA TYR A 464 -10.10 24.18 35.83
C TYR A 464 -9.96 22.71 35.39
N LEU A 465 -9.48 21.84 36.28
CA LEU A 465 -9.14 20.42 35.98
C LEU A 465 -9.90 19.40 36.86
N PRO A 466 -10.24 18.19 36.37
CA PRO A 466 -10.94 17.17 37.15
C PRO A 466 -10.05 16.53 38.23
N VAL A 467 -10.67 15.96 39.27
CA VAL A 467 -9.99 15.20 40.32
C VAL A 467 -10.51 13.75 40.33
N PRO A 468 -9.67 12.76 39.94
CA PRO A 468 -8.28 12.90 39.47
C PRO A 468 -8.16 13.39 38.02
N SER A 469 -7.00 13.99 37.69
CA SER A 469 -6.59 14.36 36.32
C SER A 469 -5.19 13.81 36.03
N TRP A 470 -4.79 13.81 34.75
CA TRP A 470 -3.43 13.45 34.35
C TRP A 470 -2.41 14.44 34.93
N GLY A 471 -1.29 13.93 35.45
CA GLY A 471 -0.39 14.67 36.33
C GLY A 471 0.37 15.84 35.68
N ASN A 472 0.42 15.91 34.35
CA ASN A 472 1.13 16.94 33.60
C ASN A 472 0.27 18.16 33.22
N HIS A 473 -1.04 18.17 33.50
CA HIS A 473 -1.90 19.30 33.09
C HIS A 473 -1.57 20.60 33.83
N VAL A 474 -1.40 20.54 35.15
CA VAL A 474 -1.11 21.72 36.00
C VAL A 474 0.13 22.51 35.54
N PRO A 475 1.32 21.92 35.32
CA PRO A 475 2.49 22.69 34.91
C PRO A 475 2.38 23.31 33.51
N ILE A 476 1.66 22.71 32.57
CA ILE A 476 1.54 23.21 31.19
C ILE A 476 0.86 24.58 31.15
N PHE A 477 -0.24 24.74 31.88
CA PHE A 477 -1.05 25.96 31.83
C PHE A 477 -0.45 27.11 32.65
N LYS A 478 0.15 26.79 33.80
CA LYS A 478 0.90 27.76 34.63
C LYS A 478 2.00 28.45 33.83
N HIS A 479 2.74 27.67 33.03
CA HIS A 479 3.84 28.20 32.22
C HIS A 479 3.38 29.06 31.03
N ALA A 480 2.17 28.85 30.53
CA ALA A 480 1.61 29.72 29.51
C ALA A 480 1.08 31.05 30.07
N GLY A 481 1.16 31.27 31.39
CA GLY A 481 0.67 32.48 32.07
C GLY A 481 -0.75 32.36 32.61
N LEU A 482 -1.29 31.14 32.72
CA LEU A 482 -2.65 30.90 33.21
C LEU A 482 -2.66 30.43 34.67
N GLN A 483 -3.62 30.89 35.47
CA GLN A 483 -3.88 30.42 36.84
C GLN A 483 -4.72 29.14 36.83
N ILE A 484 -4.64 28.31 37.88
CA ILE A 484 -5.16 26.93 37.84
C ILE A 484 -6.00 26.58 39.07
N ASN A 485 -7.15 25.94 38.81
CA ASN A 485 -8.16 25.49 39.77
C ASN A 485 -8.69 24.07 39.41
N SER A 486 -9.65 23.49 40.17
CA SER A 486 -10.08 22.07 40.01
C SER A 486 -11.54 21.76 40.38
N TYR A 487 -12.06 20.60 39.95
CA TYR A 487 -13.43 20.07 40.22
C TYR A 487 -13.48 18.53 40.43
N ARG A 488 -14.52 17.99 41.08
CA ARG A 488 -14.70 16.55 41.41
C ARG A 488 -15.12 15.69 40.20
N TYR A 489 -14.64 14.44 40.08
CA TYR A 489 -14.94 13.56 38.92
C TYR A 489 -15.15 12.06 39.22
N TYR A 490 -14.45 11.47 40.20
CA TYR A 490 -14.46 10.03 40.46
C TYR A 490 -15.16 9.67 41.78
N ASP A 491 -15.94 8.57 41.79
CA ASP A 491 -16.52 8.01 43.02
C ASP A 491 -15.80 6.70 43.42
N PRO A 492 -15.03 6.70 44.52
CA PRO A 492 -14.34 5.51 44.99
C PRO A 492 -15.27 4.38 45.44
N LYS A 493 -16.55 4.64 45.78
CA LYS A 493 -17.47 3.61 46.27
C LYS A 493 -18.09 2.79 45.14
N SER A 494 -18.44 3.41 44.02
CA SER A 494 -18.95 2.74 42.83
C SER A 494 -17.87 2.33 41.83
N CYS A 495 -16.62 2.77 42.04
CA CYS A 495 -15.51 2.60 41.10
C CYS A 495 -15.84 3.13 39.69
N GLY A 496 -16.64 4.19 39.62
CA GLY A 496 -17.14 4.78 38.38
C GLY A 496 -17.16 6.31 38.41
N LEU A 497 -17.82 6.90 37.41
CA LEU A 497 -17.98 8.34 37.25
C LEU A 497 -18.90 8.91 38.35
N ASN A 498 -18.42 9.91 39.12
CA ASN A 498 -19.26 10.68 40.05
C ASN A 498 -19.93 11.84 39.32
N PHE A 499 -20.98 11.52 38.57
CA PHE A 499 -21.62 12.50 37.68
C PHE A 499 -22.25 13.68 38.42
N THR A 500 -22.88 13.45 39.59
CA THR A 500 -23.56 14.50 40.35
C THR A 500 -22.59 15.53 40.91
N ALA A 501 -21.51 15.10 41.58
CA ALA A 501 -20.53 16.02 42.15
C ALA A 501 -19.76 16.80 41.07
N ALA A 502 -19.53 16.17 39.91
CA ALA A 502 -18.92 16.84 38.77
C ALA A 502 -19.80 17.98 38.23
N LEU A 503 -21.13 17.80 38.19
CA LEU A 503 -22.04 18.86 37.76
C LEU A 503 -22.12 20.00 38.78
N GLU A 504 -22.16 19.71 40.08
CA GLU A 504 -22.21 20.73 41.14
C GLU A 504 -21.02 21.69 41.12
N ASP A 505 -19.82 21.20 40.83
CA ASP A 505 -18.61 22.03 40.79
C ASP A 505 -18.47 22.82 39.47
N ILE A 506 -19.12 22.36 38.39
CA ILE A 506 -19.02 22.97 37.05
C ILE A 506 -20.11 24.02 36.81
N SER A 507 -21.31 23.84 37.37
CA SER A 507 -22.44 24.77 37.25
C SER A 507 -22.22 26.04 38.08
#